data_AF-A0A8T6NQ76-F1
#
_entry.id   AF-A0A8T6NQ76-F1
#
_cell.length_a   1.000
_cell.length_b   1.000
_cell.length_c   1.000
_cell.angle_alpha   90.00
_cell.angle_beta   90.00
_cell.angle_gamma   90.00
#
_symmetry.space_group_name_H-M   'P 1'
#
loop_
_entity.id
_entity.type
_entity.pdbx_description
1 polymer ?
#
loop_
_entity_poly.entity_id
_entity_poly.type
_entity_poly.pdbx_seq_one_letter_code
_entity_poly.pdbx_strand_id
1 'polypeptide(L)'
;MQDELTAGYRALCLGALLLRAQVEYMHAEPEGFVERLGPWLDEEGITEHISAEEWRLLSLPTGTWTHQERIDVSWRIEALGMIAWALSIIPIAPPYDHVFTPRLVMRPLGLLQPTGDFFKMVELRSEQTIEWARHVAELWHWRARTNHIQEKGIQPPGELSFSQIVARTARIPHEHGDLGPPLSNDFMAYNKPYRLLTDEEFATARSIAMERHYALNWLCGLSDDWDNVPTDT
;
A
#
# COMPACT_ATOMS: atom_id res chain seq x y z
N MET A 1 -8.53 -8.14 -13.35
CA MET A 1 -7.13 -7.83 -13.06
C MET A 1 -6.65 -6.68 -13.94
N GLN A 2 -5.89 -5.75 -13.38
CA GLN A 2 -5.24 -4.66 -14.11
C GLN A 2 -4.09 -5.22 -14.97
N ASP A 3 -3.88 -4.63 -16.14
CA ASP A 3 -2.75 -4.99 -16.99
C ASP A 3 -1.44 -4.29 -16.56
N GLU A 4 -0.33 -4.75 -17.15
CA GLU A 4 1.03 -4.25 -16.84
C GLU A 4 1.18 -2.75 -17.09
N LEU A 5 0.62 -2.25 -18.20
CA LEU A 5 0.72 -0.85 -18.57
C LEU A 5 -0.02 0.04 -17.56
N THR A 6 -1.24 -0.36 -17.21
CA THR A 6 -2.09 0.33 -16.23
C THR A 6 -1.44 0.34 -14.85
N ALA A 7 -0.90 -0.80 -14.41
CA ALA A 7 -0.14 -0.89 -13.16
C ALA A 7 1.13 -0.02 -13.18
N GLY A 8 1.84 0.04 -14.32
CA GLY A 8 3.00 0.91 -14.52
C GLY A 8 2.67 2.39 -14.38
N TYR A 9 1.62 2.86 -15.05
CA TYR A 9 1.16 4.26 -14.91
C TYR A 9 0.70 4.59 -13.49
N ARG A 10 -0.01 3.67 -12.83
CA ARG A 10 -0.40 3.87 -11.43
C ARG A 10 0.82 4.00 -10.51
N ALA A 11 1.87 3.20 -10.74
CA ALA A 11 3.13 3.32 -10.00
C ALA A 11 3.77 4.70 -10.20
N LEU A 12 3.81 5.21 -11.44
CA LEU A 12 4.36 6.53 -11.75
C LEU A 12 3.58 7.66 -11.08
N CYS A 13 2.24 7.59 -11.07
CA CYS A 13 1.41 8.59 -10.41
C CYS A 13 1.61 8.62 -8.88
N LEU A 14 1.61 7.45 -8.24
CA LEU A 14 1.89 7.36 -6.80
C LEU A 14 3.32 7.83 -6.48
N GLY A 15 4.28 7.50 -7.35
CA GLY A 15 5.65 7.99 -7.25
C GLY A 15 5.73 9.51 -7.32
N ALA A 16 5.01 10.13 -8.26
CA ALA A 16 4.90 11.58 -8.40
C ALA A 16 4.29 12.23 -7.14
N LEU A 17 3.20 11.67 -6.61
CA LEU A 17 2.57 12.14 -5.39
C LEU A 17 3.50 12.05 -4.17
N LEU A 18 4.19 10.92 -3.99
CA LEU A 18 5.16 10.72 -2.91
C LEU A 18 6.36 11.65 -3.03
N LEU A 19 6.82 11.92 -4.26
CA LEU A 19 7.89 12.87 -4.51
C LEU A 19 7.45 14.30 -4.17
N ARG A 20 6.22 14.68 -4.54
CA ARG A 20 5.61 15.96 -4.16
C ARG A 20 5.47 16.11 -2.64
N ALA A 21 5.14 15.02 -1.93
CA ALA A 21 5.05 15.01 -0.47
C ALA A 21 6.40 15.30 0.21
N GLN A 22 7.53 14.84 -0.35
CA GLN A 22 8.86 15.14 0.20
C GLN A 22 9.14 16.65 0.22
N VAL A 23 8.69 17.38 -0.80
CA VAL A 23 8.82 18.84 -0.86
C VAL A 23 7.99 19.52 0.25
N GLU A 24 6.80 18.99 0.55
CA GLU A 24 5.95 19.48 1.66
C GLU A 24 6.59 19.28 3.04
N TYR A 25 7.42 18.25 3.21
CA TYR A 25 8.15 18.03 4.46
C TYR A 25 9.38 18.91 4.59
N MET A 26 10.10 19.13 3.49
CA MET A 26 11.33 19.93 3.50
C MET A 26 11.04 21.43 3.62
N HIS A 27 9.81 21.89 3.32
CA HIS A 27 9.47 23.30 3.11
C HIS A 27 10.46 24.02 2.17
N ALA A 28 11.11 23.23 1.31
CA ALA A 28 12.17 23.64 0.42
C ALA A 28 11.99 22.84 -0.85
N GLU A 29 11.85 23.57 -1.94
CA GLU A 29 11.70 23.00 -3.26
C GLU A 29 13.10 22.82 -3.88
N PRO A 30 13.47 21.61 -4.33
CA PRO A 30 14.59 21.48 -5.25
C PRO A 30 14.33 22.38 -6.46
N GLU A 31 15.31 23.19 -6.84
CA GLU A 31 15.14 24.24 -7.86
C GLU A 31 14.43 23.70 -9.13
N GLY A 32 13.26 24.24 -9.43
CA GLY A 32 12.46 23.87 -10.61
C GLY A 32 11.61 22.60 -10.49
N PHE A 33 11.42 22.02 -9.30
CA PHE A 33 10.73 20.73 -9.14
C PHE A 33 9.27 20.78 -9.60
N VAL A 34 8.48 21.70 -9.05
CA VAL A 34 7.06 21.85 -9.37
C VAL A 34 6.91 22.27 -10.83
N GLU A 35 7.80 23.15 -11.32
CA GLU A 35 7.81 23.58 -12.72
C GLU A 35 8.13 22.45 -13.70
N ARG A 36 8.86 21.42 -13.26
CA ARG A 36 9.20 20.25 -14.08
C ARG A 36 8.18 19.12 -13.99
N LEU A 37 7.46 19.01 -12.88
CA LEU A 37 6.55 17.90 -12.64
C LEU A 37 5.38 17.89 -13.63
N GLY A 38 4.69 19.02 -13.81
CA GLY A 38 3.56 19.14 -14.74
C GLY A 38 3.93 18.75 -16.17
N PRO A 39 4.95 19.39 -16.79
CA PRO A 39 5.40 19.03 -18.13
C PRO A 39 5.78 17.56 -18.27
N TRP A 40 6.47 16.98 -17.27
CA TRP A 40 6.82 15.56 -17.31
C TRP A 40 5.59 14.65 -17.27
N LEU A 41 4.58 14.97 -16.45
CA LEU A 41 3.34 14.19 -16.41
C LEU A 41 2.61 14.23 -17.77
N ASP A 42 2.58 15.39 -18.42
CA ASP A 42 1.92 15.56 -19.71
C ASP A 42 2.70 14.90 -20.86
N GLU A 43 4.01 15.09 -20.93
CA GLU A 43 4.89 14.55 -21.98
C GLU A 43 4.95 13.01 -21.97
N GLU A 44 4.89 12.41 -20.78
CA GLU A 44 4.93 10.95 -20.59
C GLU A 44 3.54 10.30 -20.58
N GLY A 45 2.46 11.08 -20.78
CA GLY A 45 1.09 10.58 -20.78
C GLY A 45 0.58 10.10 -19.42
N ILE A 46 1.17 10.56 -18.32
CA ILE A 46 0.82 10.13 -16.96
C ILE A 46 -0.44 10.86 -16.48
N THR A 47 -0.67 12.10 -16.94
CA THR A 47 -1.77 12.97 -16.51
C THR A 47 -3.15 12.31 -16.61
N GLU A 48 -3.39 11.47 -17.63
CA GLU A 48 -4.68 10.79 -17.83
C GLU A 48 -4.97 9.68 -16.80
N HIS A 49 -3.95 9.25 -16.05
CA HIS A 49 -4.05 8.20 -15.04
C HIS A 49 -4.11 8.75 -13.60
N ILE A 50 -3.93 10.05 -13.40
CA ILE A 50 -3.96 10.67 -12.08
C ILE A 50 -5.39 10.66 -11.55
N SER A 51 -5.58 10.22 -10.31
CA SER A 51 -6.89 10.20 -9.67
C SER A 51 -7.37 11.62 -9.30
N ALA A 52 -8.65 11.78 -8.98
CA ALA A 52 -9.18 13.10 -8.63
C ALA A 52 -8.53 13.66 -7.35
N GLU A 53 -8.30 12.80 -6.36
CA GLU A 53 -7.66 13.20 -5.11
C GLU A 53 -6.16 13.48 -5.30
N GLU A 54 -5.46 12.67 -6.10
CA GLU A 54 -4.07 12.93 -6.46
C GLU A 54 -3.93 14.27 -7.19
N TRP A 55 -4.82 14.55 -8.14
CA TRP A 55 -4.81 15.81 -8.88
C TRP A 55 -5.07 17.01 -7.96
N ARG A 56 -6.00 16.88 -7.01
CA ARG A 56 -6.26 17.90 -6.00
C ARG A 56 -5.00 18.24 -5.23
N LEU A 57 -4.29 17.23 -4.72
CA LEU A 57 -3.08 17.40 -3.91
C LEU A 57 -1.90 17.95 -4.72
N LEU A 58 -1.68 17.44 -5.93
CA LEU A 58 -0.61 17.90 -6.82
C LEU A 58 -0.80 19.37 -7.23
N SER A 59 -2.05 19.83 -7.33
CA SER A 59 -2.40 21.21 -7.71
C SER A 59 -2.31 22.23 -6.56
N LEU A 60 -2.14 21.78 -5.31
CA LEU A 60 -2.02 22.69 -4.17
C LEU A 60 -0.67 23.41 -4.15
N PRO A 61 -0.64 24.70 -3.76
CA PRO A 61 0.62 25.42 -3.58
C PRO A 61 1.56 24.71 -2.60
N THR A 62 2.87 24.80 -2.83
CA THR A 62 3.88 24.21 -1.95
C THR A 62 3.77 24.72 -0.51
N GLY A 63 3.82 23.79 0.45
CA GLY A 63 3.75 24.09 1.88
C GLY A 63 2.33 24.24 2.42
N THR A 64 1.30 23.97 1.61
CA THR A 64 -0.11 24.12 2.01
C THR A 64 -0.80 22.81 2.38
N TRP A 65 -0.14 21.67 2.20
CA TRP A 65 -0.71 20.40 2.66
C TRP A 65 -0.84 20.41 4.18
N THR A 66 -2.01 19.97 4.65
CA THR A 66 -2.27 19.74 6.06
C THR A 66 -1.33 18.67 6.62
N HIS A 67 -1.23 18.62 7.95
CA HIS A 67 -0.48 17.55 8.60
C HIS A 67 -1.06 16.15 8.28
N GLN A 68 -2.39 16.03 8.22
CA GLN A 68 -3.06 14.77 7.92
C GLN A 68 -2.83 14.33 6.46
N GLU A 69 -2.95 15.23 5.48
CA GLU A 69 -2.66 14.90 4.07
C GLU A 69 -1.23 14.40 3.88
N ARG A 70 -0.25 15.01 4.58
CA ARG A 70 1.14 14.53 4.57
C ARG A 70 1.27 13.12 5.12
N ILE A 71 0.61 12.83 6.25
CA ILE A 71 0.59 11.48 6.84
C ILE A 71 -0.06 10.48 5.88
N ASP A 72 -1.25 10.80 5.36
CA ASP A 72 -2.02 9.91 4.49
C ASP A 72 -1.24 9.59 3.20
N VAL A 73 -0.63 10.61 2.57
CA VAL A 73 0.21 10.42 1.39
C VAL A 73 1.47 9.61 1.73
N SER A 74 2.09 9.82 2.91
CA SER A 74 3.28 9.06 3.28
C SER A 74 3.05 7.55 3.32
N TRP A 75 1.84 7.12 3.71
CA TRP A 75 1.44 5.72 3.74
C TRP A 75 1.24 5.11 2.34
N ARG A 76 1.01 5.93 1.31
CA ARG A 76 0.95 5.45 -0.09
C ARG A 76 2.24 4.79 -0.56
N ILE A 77 3.34 4.89 0.19
CA ILE A 77 4.54 4.11 -0.08
C ILE A 77 4.29 2.60 0.00
N GLU A 78 3.37 2.15 0.86
CA GLU A 78 3.00 0.75 0.98
C GLU A 78 2.22 0.27 -0.24
N ALA A 79 1.27 1.09 -0.71
CA ALA A 79 0.52 0.85 -1.94
C ALA A 79 1.45 0.80 -3.16
N LEU A 80 2.32 1.81 -3.32
CA LEU A 80 3.33 1.83 -4.37
C LEU A 80 4.28 0.65 -4.27
N GLY A 81 4.71 0.28 -3.06
CA GLY A 81 5.58 -0.87 -2.81
C GLY A 81 4.97 -2.18 -3.30
N MET A 82 3.66 -2.38 -3.10
CA MET A 82 2.97 -3.56 -3.62
C MET A 82 2.78 -3.54 -5.13
N ILE A 83 2.55 -2.38 -5.75
CA ILE A 83 2.50 -2.27 -7.21
C ILE A 83 3.90 -2.50 -7.80
N ALA A 84 4.95 -1.93 -7.21
CA ALA A 84 6.33 -2.17 -7.63
C ALA A 84 6.76 -3.63 -7.42
N TRP A 85 6.28 -4.27 -6.36
CA TRP A 85 6.39 -5.72 -6.21
C TRP A 85 5.66 -6.41 -7.37
N ALA A 86 4.38 -6.15 -7.61
CA ALA A 86 3.61 -6.78 -8.69
C ALA A 86 4.25 -6.61 -10.08
N LEU A 87 4.90 -5.48 -10.35
CA LEU A 87 5.66 -5.18 -11.58
C LEU A 87 7.08 -5.79 -11.62
N SER A 88 7.39 -6.69 -10.70
CA SER A 88 8.67 -7.38 -10.56
C SER A 88 9.89 -6.49 -10.30
N ILE A 89 9.68 -5.21 -9.98
CA ILE A 89 10.73 -4.26 -9.57
C ILE A 89 11.27 -4.62 -8.20
N ILE A 90 10.36 -4.93 -7.27
CA ILE A 90 10.71 -5.39 -5.92
C ILE A 90 10.56 -6.90 -5.86
N PRO A 91 11.65 -7.67 -5.60
CA PRO A 91 11.58 -9.13 -5.64
C PRO A 91 10.78 -9.70 -4.46
N ILE A 92 10.88 -9.08 -3.28
CA ILE A 92 10.26 -9.57 -2.04
C ILE A 92 9.59 -8.40 -1.33
N ALA A 93 8.28 -8.49 -1.12
CA ALA A 93 7.55 -7.56 -0.27
C ALA A 93 7.96 -7.80 1.20
N PRO A 94 8.21 -6.74 2.01
CA PRO A 94 8.51 -6.91 3.42
C PRO A 94 7.32 -7.52 4.17
N PRO A 95 7.50 -8.07 5.38
CA PRO A 95 6.39 -8.49 6.23
C PRO A 95 5.51 -7.31 6.68
N TYR A 96 4.36 -7.62 7.32
CA TYR A 96 3.33 -6.64 7.71
C TYR A 96 3.66 -5.84 8.98
N ASP A 97 4.91 -5.92 9.44
CA ASP A 97 5.51 -5.15 10.53
C ASP A 97 6.72 -4.31 10.06
N HIS A 98 7.01 -4.31 8.76
CA HIS A 98 8.10 -3.53 8.16
C HIS A 98 7.59 -2.68 7.00
N VAL A 99 7.80 -1.37 7.12
CA VAL A 99 7.49 -0.38 6.08
C VAL A 99 8.44 -0.55 4.88
N PHE A 100 7.93 -0.37 3.66
CA PHE A 100 8.76 -0.30 2.46
C PHE A 100 9.76 0.85 2.57
N THR A 101 11.01 0.59 2.20
CA THR A 101 12.02 1.66 2.15
C THR A 101 11.74 2.59 0.96
N PRO A 102 11.44 3.89 1.17
CA PRO A 102 11.01 4.77 0.08
C PRO A 102 12.02 4.84 -1.07
N ARG A 103 13.31 4.92 -0.74
CA ARG A 103 14.38 4.96 -1.75
C ARG A 103 14.44 3.70 -2.62
N LEU A 104 14.17 2.52 -2.07
CA LEU A 104 14.21 1.26 -2.83
C LEU A 104 13.02 1.16 -3.79
N VAL A 105 11.86 1.67 -3.37
CA VAL A 105 10.64 1.65 -4.17
C VAL A 105 10.63 2.76 -5.23
N MET A 106 11.04 3.99 -4.89
CA MET A 106 10.92 5.14 -5.78
C MET A 106 12.04 5.25 -6.82
N ARG A 107 13.27 4.84 -6.48
CA ARG A 107 14.43 5.00 -7.39
C ARG A 107 14.23 4.31 -8.75
N PRO A 108 13.69 3.08 -8.82
CA PRO A 108 13.51 2.39 -10.10
C PRO A 108 12.49 3.04 -11.05
N LEU A 109 11.58 3.89 -10.55
CA LEU A 109 10.57 4.56 -11.37
C LEU A 109 11.18 5.60 -12.31
N GLY A 110 12.40 6.08 -12.03
CA GLY A 110 13.04 7.10 -12.86
C GLY A 110 12.25 8.41 -12.95
N LEU A 111 11.56 8.81 -11.87
CA LEU A 111 10.70 9.99 -11.86
C LEU A 111 11.42 11.23 -12.40
N LEU A 112 10.69 12.04 -13.18
CA LEU A 112 11.21 13.22 -13.90
C LEU A 112 12.26 12.91 -14.97
N GLN A 113 12.27 11.68 -15.50
CA GLN A 113 13.03 11.24 -16.68
C GLN A 113 12.09 10.51 -17.67
N PRO A 114 12.49 10.31 -18.94
CA PRO A 114 11.70 9.53 -19.88
C PRO A 114 11.35 8.13 -19.35
N THR A 115 10.07 7.76 -19.40
CA THR A 115 9.53 6.52 -18.81
C THR A 115 9.72 5.30 -19.71
N GLY A 116 10.17 5.49 -20.95
CA GLY A 116 10.35 4.41 -21.91
C GLY A 116 11.27 3.29 -21.43
N ASP A 117 12.30 3.59 -20.63
CA ASP A 117 13.16 2.54 -20.05
C ASP A 117 12.50 1.86 -18.84
N PHE A 118 11.68 2.57 -18.07
CA PHE A 118 10.88 1.98 -16.99
C PHE A 118 9.92 0.92 -17.56
N PHE A 119 9.16 1.24 -18.60
CA PHE A 119 8.21 0.30 -19.20
C PHE A 119 8.88 -0.90 -19.90
N LYS A 120 10.17 -0.81 -20.28
CA LYS A 120 10.92 -1.97 -20.80
C LYS A 120 11.39 -2.93 -19.69
N MET A 121 11.45 -2.46 -18.44
CA MET A 121 12.02 -3.22 -17.32
C MET A 121 10.95 -3.92 -16.47
N VAL A 122 9.70 -3.45 -16.50
CA VAL A 122 8.64 -4.00 -15.68
C VAL A 122 8.07 -5.27 -16.31
N GLU A 123 7.71 -6.23 -15.46
CA GLU A 123 6.98 -7.43 -15.85
C GLU A 123 5.94 -7.73 -14.78
N LEU A 124 4.66 -7.71 -15.16
CA LEU A 124 3.58 -8.01 -14.22
C LEU A 124 3.61 -9.48 -13.82
N ARG A 125 3.62 -9.75 -12.51
CA ARG A 125 3.52 -11.11 -11.98
C ARG A 125 2.20 -11.76 -12.34
N SER A 126 2.21 -13.10 -12.31
CA SER A 126 1.01 -13.87 -12.64
C SER A 126 -0.17 -13.51 -11.75
N GLU A 127 -1.37 -13.60 -12.32
CA GLU A 127 -2.63 -13.38 -11.62
C GLU A 127 -2.73 -14.14 -10.31
N GLN A 128 -2.40 -15.44 -10.35
CA GLN A 128 -2.38 -16.29 -9.17
C GLN A 128 -1.45 -15.75 -8.06
N THR A 129 -0.30 -15.19 -8.41
CA THR A 129 0.66 -14.64 -7.44
C THR A 129 0.11 -13.36 -6.80
N ILE A 130 -0.53 -12.50 -7.60
CA ILE A 130 -1.11 -11.24 -7.12
C ILE A 130 -2.35 -11.51 -6.27
N GLU A 131 -3.25 -12.39 -6.70
CA GLU A 131 -4.42 -12.82 -5.95
C GLU A 131 -4.05 -13.47 -4.61
N TRP A 132 -2.96 -14.25 -4.60
CA TRP A 132 -2.43 -14.81 -3.37
C TRP A 132 -1.98 -13.73 -2.39
N ALA A 133 -1.20 -12.75 -2.86
CA ALA A 133 -0.77 -11.64 -2.03
C ALA A 133 -1.97 -10.81 -1.54
N ARG A 134 -3.01 -10.63 -2.36
CA ARG A 134 -4.29 -9.99 -1.99
C ARG A 134 -4.96 -10.74 -0.85
N HIS A 135 -5.11 -12.07 -0.95
CA HIS A 135 -5.69 -12.89 0.11
C HIS A 135 -4.91 -12.76 1.43
N VAL A 136 -3.58 -12.79 1.37
CA VAL A 136 -2.74 -12.57 2.57
C VAL A 136 -2.95 -11.17 3.14
N ALA A 137 -2.98 -10.12 2.31
CA ALA A 137 -3.22 -8.74 2.75
C ALA A 137 -4.59 -8.56 3.41
N GLU A 138 -5.61 -9.21 2.87
CA GLU A 138 -6.97 -9.23 3.41
C GLU A 138 -6.98 -9.82 4.83
N LEU A 139 -6.31 -10.95 5.06
CA LEU A 139 -6.19 -11.57 6.39
C LEU A 139 -5.52 -10.65 7.42
N TRP A 140 -4.45 -9.96 7.01
CA TRP A 140 -3.77 -8.97 7.87
C TRP A 140 -4.65 -7.76 8.16
N HIS A 141 -5.36 -7.24 7.15
CA HIS A 141 -6.28 -6.11 7.33
C HIS A 141 -7.45 -6.49 8.24
N TRP A 142 -8.02 -7.68 8.05
CA TRP A 142 -9.05 -8.26 8.90
C TRP A 142 -8.58 -8.37 10.36
N ARG A 143 -7.34 -8.86 10.59
CA ARG A 143 -6.80 -9.00 11.95
C ARG A 143 -6.66 -7.63 12.65
N ALA A 144 -6.18 -6.63 11.92
CA ALA A 144 -6.05 -5.26 12.41
C ALA A 144 -7.42 -4.65 12.78
N ARG A 145 -8.42 -4.82 11.92
CA ARG A 145 -9.80 -4.36 12.14
C ARG A 145 -10.47 -5.09 13.30
N THR A 146 -10.25 -6.39 13.42
CA THR A 146 -10.78 -7.21 14.53
C THR A 146 -10.24 -6.74 15.88
N ASN A 147 -8.97 -6.33 15.97
CA ASN A 147 -8.41 -5.77 17.20
C ASN A 147 -9.18 -4.52 17.67
N HIS A 148 -9.45 -3.60 16.74
CA HIS A 148 -10.22 -2.38 17.01
C HIS A 148 -11.67 -2.68 17.44
N ILE A 149 -12.29 -3.71 16.87
CA ILE A 149 -13.64 -4.16 17.25
C ILE A 149 -13.63 -4.72 18.69
N GLN A 150 -12.61 -5.52 19.03
CA GLN A 150 -12.42 -6.08 20.37
C GLN A 150 -12.20 -4.98 21.42
N GLU A 151 -11.37 -3.97 21.12
CA GLU A 151 -11.13 -2.83 22.02
C GLU A 151 -12.40 -2.03 22.30
N LYS A 152 -13.33 -1.97 21.33
CA LYS A 152 -14.65 -1.36 21.50
C LYS A 152 -15.64 -2.22 22.29
N GLY A 153 -15.26 -3.41 22.74
CA GLY A 153 -16.10 -4.31 23.51
C GLY A 153 -17.28 -4.91 22.74
N ILE A 154 -17.27 -4.79 21.41
CA ILE A 154 -18.28 -5.39 20.53
C ILE A 154 -18.15 -6.92 20.65
N GLN A 155 -19.27 -7.64 20.69
CA GLN A 155 -19.24 -9.11 20.74
C GLN A 155 -19.06 -9.71 19.34
N PRO A 156 -18.31 -10.83 19.22
CA PRO A 156 -18.18 -11.52 17.94
C PRO A 156 -19.53 -12.11 17.51
N PRO A 157 -19.75 -12.29 16.20
CA PRO A 157 -20.94 -12.99 15.72
C PRO A 157 -20.91 -14.47 16.12
N GLY A 158 -22.06 -14.99 16.56
CA GLY A 158 -22.23 -16.39 16.93
C GLY A 158 -21.71 -16.75 18.32
N GLU A 159 -21.38 -18.04 18.52
CA GLU A 159 -20.99 -18.59 19.83
C GLU A 159 -19.47 -18.57 20.09
N LEU A 160 -18.66 -18.26 19.06
CA LEU A 160 -17.21 -18.28 19.17
C LEU A 160 -16.69 -16.97 19.76
N SER A 161 -15.73 -17.07 20.67
CA SER A 161 -14.95 -15.91 21.12
C SER A 161 -14.02 -15.40 20.02
N PHE A 162 -13.65 -14.12 20.06
CA PHE A 162 -12.68 -13.56 19.12
C PHE A 162 -11.35 -14.31 19.12
N SER A 163 -10.86 -14.76 20.28
CA SER A 163 -9.62 -15.53 20.36
C SER A 163 -9.72 -16.85 19.60
N GLN A 164 -10.89 -17.52 19.61
CA GLN A 164 -11.13 -18.73 18.82
C GLN A 164 -11.22 -18.43 17.32
N ILE A 165 -11.85 -17.32 16.93
CA ILE A 165 -11.94 -16.91 15.52
C ILE A 165 -10.53 -16.58 15.00
N VAL A 166 -9.78 -15.73 15.71
CA VAL A 166 -8.39 -15.37 15.37
C VAL A 166 -7.50 -16.61 15.28
N ALA A 167 -7.61 -17.53 16.24
CA ALA A 167 -6.83 -18.78 16.21
C ALA A 167 -7.11 -19.63 14.95
N ARG A 168 -8.38 -19.71 14.52
CA ARG A 168 -8.75 -20.44 13.30
C ARG A 168 -8.22 -19.73 12.05
N THR A 169 -8.40 -18.40 11.99
CA THR A 169 -7.96 -17.57 10.86
C THR A 169 -6.43 -17.50 10.74
N ALA A 170 -5.68 -17.62 11.83
CA ALA A 170 -4.21 -17.67 11.78
C ALA A 170 -3.69 -19.07 11.41
N ARG A 171 -4.39 -20.13 11.83
CA ARG A 171 -3.94 -21.53 11.64
C ARG A 171 -4.14 -22.04 10.22
N ILE A 172 -5.32 -21.82 9.62
CA ILE A 172 -5.64 -22.38 8.31
C ILE A 172 -4.67 -21.88 7.23
N PRO A 173 -4.43 -20.56 7.07
CA PRO A 173 -3.48 -20.07 6.07
C PRO A 173 -2.04 -20.51 6.36
N HIS A 174 -1.67 -20.73 7.63
CA HIS A 174 -0.37 -21.32 7.95
C HIS A 174 -0.26 -22.78 7.46
N GLU A 175 -1.29 -23.61 7.67
CA GLU A 175 -1.34 -25.00 7.20
C GLU A 175 -1.23 -25.09 5.66
N HIS A 176 -1.67 -24.05 4.94
CA HIS A 176 -1.57 -23.93 3.49
C HIS A 176 -0.27 -23.26 2.99
N GLY A 177 0.56 -22.70 3.89
CA GLY A 177 1.83 -22.06 3.57
C GLY A 177 1.74 -20.56 3.26
N ASP A 178 0.58 -19.94 3.44
CA ASP A 178 0.25 -18.55 3.15
C ASP A 178 0.82 -17.60 4.20
N LEU A 179 0.89 -18.09 5.45
CA LEU A 179 1.38 -17.35 6.60
C LEU A 179 2.47 -18.13 7.35
N GLY A 180 3.36 -17.37 8.01
CA GLY A 180 4.27 -17.91 9.00
C GLY A 180 3.53 -18.57 10.18
N PRO A 181 4.23 -19.38 11.00
CA PRO A 181 3.61 -20.08 12.11
C PRO A 181 2.95 -19.10 13.09
N PRO A 182 1.69 -19.34 13.50
CA PRO A 182 1.03 -18.50 14.47
C PRO A 182 1.75 -18.57 15.82
N LEU A 183 1.85 -17.43 16.51
CA LEU A 183 2.46 -17.34 17.83
C LEU A 183 1.36 -17.17 18.89
N SER A 184 1.26 -18.14 19.80
CA SER A 184 0.20 -18.17 20.83
C SER A 184 -1.22 -18.06 20.24
N ASN A 185 -1.48 -18.78 19.15
CA ASN A 185 -2.76 -18.79 18.41
C ASN A 185 -3.16 -17.42 17.80
N ASP A 186 -2.19 -16.57 17.47
CA ASP A 186 -2.42 -15.27 16.82
C ASP A 186 -1.43 -15.08 15.67
N PHE A 187 -1.68 -14.07 14.83
CA PHE A 187 -0.73 -13.55 13.85
C PHE A 187 0.53 -13.06 14.57
N MET A 188 1.69 -13.22 13.94
CA MET A 188 2.97 -12.81 14.50
C MET A 188 3.49 -11.57 13.79
N ALA A 189 3.62 -10.46 14.52
CA ALA A 189 4.22 -9.21 14.07
C ALA A 189 5.20 -8.73 15.15
N TYR A 190 6.33 -8.14 14.77
CA TYR A 190 7.38 -7.69 15.70
C TYR A 190 7.85 -8.79 16.66
N ASN A 191 7.91 -10.04 16.16
CA ASN A 191 8.24 -11.25 16.93
C ASN A 191 7.36 -11.48 18.17
N LYS A 192 6.13 -10.98 18.18
CA LYS A 192 5.15 -11.19 19.26
C LYS A 192 3.75 -11.46 18.70
N PRO A 193 2.83 -12.03 19.50
CA PRO A 193 1.43 -12.16 19.12
C PRO A 193 0.82 -10.77 18.83
N TYR A 194 0.03 -10.65 17.76
CA TYR A 194 -0.56 -9.38 17.32
C TYR A 194 -1.37 -8.67 18.42
N ARG A 195 -2.07 -9.42 19.26
CA ARG A 195 -2.80 -8.87 20.43
C ARG A 195 -1.93 -8.20 21.50
N LEU A 196 -0.60 -8.32 21.43
CA LEU A 196 0.36 -7.75 22.38
C LEU A 196 1.19 -6.59 21.79
N LEU A 197 0.82 -6.10 20.60
CA LEU A 197 1.46 -4.92 20.03
C LEU A 197 1.20 -3.68 20.90
N THR A 198 2.16 -2.76 20.93
CA THR A 198 1.93 -1.42 21.46
C THR A 198 1.02 -0.63 20.52
N ASP A 199 0.44 0.47 20.99
CA ASP A 199 -0.42 1.33 20.16
C ASP A 199 0.29 1.81 18.87
N GLU A 200 1.59 2.11 18.97
CA GLU A 200 2.43 2.54 17.83
C GLU A 200 2.69 1.41 16.83
N GLU A 201 3.05 0.22 17.33
CA GLU A 201 3.26 -0.97 16.50
C GLU A 201 1.96 -1.39 15.81
N PHE A 202 0.84 -1.33 16.54
CA PHE A 202 -0.49 -1.62 15.99
C PHE A 202 -0.88 -0.60 14.91
N ALA A 203 -0.72 0.71 15.17
CA ALA A 203 -1.03 1.75 14.20
C ALA A 203 -0.21 1.59 12.90
N THR A 204 1.07 1.24 13.04
CA THR A 204 1.96 0.96 11.90
C THR A 204 1.52 -0.28 11.13
N ALA A 205 1.37 -1.43 11.79
CA ALA A 205 0.97 -2.68 11.15
C ALA A 205 -0.42 -2.57 10.49
N ARG A 206 -1.34 -1.84 11.11
CA ARG A 206 -2.66 -1.56 10.53
C ARG A 206 -2.58 -0.74 9.25
N SER A 207 -1.78 0.32 9.25
CA SER A 207 -1.61 1.18 8.07
C SER A 207 -0.97 0.41 6.91
N ILE A 208 0.06 -0.41 7.22
CA ILE A 208 0.67 -1.34 6.27
C ILE A 208 -0.39 -2.28 5.68
N ALA A 209 -1.16 -2.97 6.52
CA ALA A 209 -2.14 -3.94 6.06
C ALA A 209 -3.22 -3.31 5.18
N MET A 210 -3.71 -2.13 5.56
CA MET A 210 -4.73 -1.40 4.81
C MET A 210 -4.23 -0.98 3.42
N GLU A 211 -3.09 -0.30 3.33
CA GLU A 211 -2.56 0.21 2.06
C GLU A 211 -2.16 -0.91 1.09
N ARG A 212 -1.60 -2.01 1.62
CA ARG A 212 -1.26 -3.17 0.80
C ARG A 212 -2.50 -3.87 0.27
N HIS A 213 -3.52 -4.07 1.13
CA HIS A 213 -4.78 -4.65 0.70
C HIS A 213 -5.49 -3.75 -0.33
N TYR A 214 -5.45 -2.43 -0.15
CA TYR A 214 -5.96 -1.45 -1.10
C TYR A 214 -5.33 -1.62 -2.49
N ALA A 215 -4.00 -1.57 -2.57
CA ALA A 215 -3.29 -1.69 -3.85
C ALA A 215 -3.53 -3.05 -4.51
N LEU A 216 -3.55 -4.13 -3.74
CA LEU A 216 -3.78 -5.48 -4.26
C LEU A 216 -5.22 -5.71 -4.74
N ASN A 217 -6.22 -5.11 -4.08
CA ASN A 217 -7.60 -5.13 -4.57
C ASN A 217 -7.72 -4.38 -5.89
N TRP A 218 -7.07 -3.21 -6.01
CA TRP A 218 -7.03 -2.47 -7.26
C TRP A 218 -6.36 -3.30 -8.36
N LEU A 219 -5.19 -3.90 -8.10
CA LEU A 219 -4.49 -4.77 -9.05
C LEU A 219 -5.35 -5.96 -9.49
N CYS A 220 -6.11 -6.57 -8.59
CA CYS A 220 -7.05 -7.64 -8.94
C CYS A 220 -8.28 -7.15 -9.74
N GLY A 221 -8.47 -5.84 -9.91
CA GLY A 221 -9.55 -5.25 -10.71
C GLY A 221 -10.88 -5.14 -9.95
N LEU A 222 -10.83 -4.97 -8.63
CA LEU A 222 -12.03 -4.76 -7.81
C LEU A 222 -12.61 -3.34 -7.97
N SER A 223 -11.84 -2.42 -8.53
CA SER A 223 -12.27 -1.08 -8.94
C SER A 223 -11.38 -0.57 -10.07
N ASP A 224 -11.97 0.17 -11.00
CA ASP A 224 -11.25 0.95 -12.00
C ASP A 224 -10.91 2.37 -11.50
N ASP A 225 -11.58 2.81 -10.44
CA ASP A 225 -11.34 4.09 -9.78
C ASP A 225 -10.39 3.90 -8.60
N TRP A 226 -9.17 4.46 -8.76
CA TRP A 226 -8.14 4.41 -7.72
C TRP A 226 -8.55 5.14 -6.44
N ASP A 227 -9.47 6.11 -6.46
CA ASP A 227 -9.91 6.79 -5.23
C ASP A 227 -10.98 6.00 -4.47
N ASN A 228 -11.57 4.97 -5.09
CA ASN A 228 -12.71 4.22 -4.58
C ASN A 228 -12.49 2.70 -4.63
N VAL A 229 -11.35 2.22 -4.15
CA VAL A 229 -11.07 0.78 -4.09
C VAL A 229 -11.68 0.18 -2.80
N PRO A 230 -12.54 -0.86 -2.89
CA PRO A 230 -13.15 -1.47 -1.72
C PRO A 230 -12.09 -2.17 -0.86
N THR A 231 -12.20 -2.06 0.46
CA THR A 231 -11.30 -2.73 1.43
C THR A 231 -12.04 -3.35 2.61
N ASP A 232 -13.33 -3.65 2.40
CA ASP A 232 -14.16 -4.32 3.39
C ASP A 232 -13.56 -5.69 3.76
N THR A 233 -13.53 -5.97 5.07
CA THR A 233 -13.05 -7.21 5.69
C THR A 233 -13.93 -7.58 6.88
#